data_AF-D2HJJ5-F1
#
_entry.id   AF-D2HJJ5-F1
#
_cell.length_a   1.000
_cell.length_b   1.000
_cell.length_c   1.000
_cell.angle_alpha   90.00
_cell.angle_beta   90.00
_cell.angle_gamma   90.00
#
_symmetry.space_group_name_H-M   'P 1'
#
loop_
_entity.id
_entity.type
_entity.pdbx_description
1 polymer ?
#
loop_
_entity_poly.entity_id
_entity_poly.type
_entity_poly.pdbx_seq_one_letter_code
_entity_poly.pdbx_strand_id
1 'polypeptide(L)'
;PAPCQCSRIAAHNRTNCGFPGITPDTCFGRGCCFDSKIRNIPWCFRPLPKQELEECVMDVSVRKNCGYPGISPQECAARKCCFSDTIVNVPWCFFPISVE
;
A
#
# COMPACT_ATOMS: atom_id res chain seq x y z
N PRO A 1 0.10 -9.45 7.13
CA PRO A 1 -0.36 -8.18 6.52
C PRO A 1 -1.88 -8.00 6.63
N ALA A 2 -2.35 -6.76 6.78
CA ALA A 2 -3.79 -6.45 6.82
C ALA A 2 -4.42 -6.56 5.42
N PRO A 3 -5.75 -6.77 5.30
CA PRO A 3 -6.42 -6.96 4.01
C PRO A 3 -6.11 -5.85 2.99
N CYS A 4 -6.23 -4.58 3.39
CA CYS A 4 -5.96 -3.43 2.52
C CYS A 4 -4.50 -3.37 2.04
N GLN A 5 -3.54 -3.90 2.82
CA GLN A 5 -2.14 -3.94 2.41
C GLN A 5 -1.90 -4.89 1.24
N CYS A 6 -2.80 -5.85 1.00
CA CYS A 6 -2.72 -6.80 -0.09
C CYS A 6 -3.65 -6.43 -1.26
N SER A 7 -4.90 -6.05 -0.96
CA SER A 7 -5.94 -5.84 -1.97
C SER A 7 -5.79 -4.54 -2.76
N ARG A 8 -5.15 -3.51 -2.18
CA ARG A 8 -5.00 -2.17 -2.79
C ARG A 8 -3.69 -1.97 -3.56
N ILE A 9 -2.96 -3.04 -3.85
CA ILE A 9 -1.76 -3.00 -4.71
C ILE A 9 -2.17 -3.29 -6.15
N ALA A 10 -1.82 -2.39 -7.06
CA ALA A 10 -1.99 -2.66 -8.48
C ALA A 10 -1.11 -3.85 -8.90
N ALA A 11 -1.67 -4.77 -9.70
CA ALA A 11 -1.01 -6.01 -10.10
C ALA A 11 0.42 -5.79 -10.67
N HIS A 12 0.61 -4.73 -11.45
CA HIS A 12 1.90 -4.38 -12.06
C HIS A 12 2.90 -3.72 -11.09
N ASN A 13 2.44 -3.22 -9.94
CA ASN A 13 3.29 -2.63 -8.89
C ASN A 13 3.75 -3.66 -7.84
N ARG A 14 3.33 -4.92 -7.96
CA ARG A 14 3.70 -5.97 -7.03
C ARG A 14 5.21 -6.22 -7.05
N THR A 15 5.83 -6.09 -5.89
CA THR A 15 7.24 -6.47 -5.70
C THR A 15 7.32 -7.88 -5.16
N ASN A 16 8.06 -8.78 -5.82
CA ASN A 16 8.21 -10.17 -5.40
C ASN A 16 8.72 -10.29 -3.94
N CYS A 17 8.15 -11.23 -3.19
CA CYS A 17 8.55 -11.57 -1.82
C CYS A 17 8.80 -13.08 -1.63
N GLY A 18 8.53 -13.90 -2.64
CA GLY A 18 8.65 -15.36 -2.57
C GLY A 18 9.68 -15.94 -3.53
N PHE A 19 9.70 -17.27 -3.54
CA PHE A 19 10.41 -18.08 -4.53
C PHE A 19 9.40 -18.77 -5.47
N PRO A 20 9.81 -19.23 -6.66
CA PRO A 20 8.93 -19.94 -7.58
C PRO A 20 8.28 -21.17 -6.92
N GLY A 21 6.97 -21.34 -7.09
CA GLY A 21 6.23 -22.47 -6.50
C GLY A 21 5.89 -22.33 -5.01
N ILE A 22 6.13 -21.16 -4.40
CA ILE A 22 5.72 -20.89 -3.01
C ILE A 22 4.20 -21.08 -2.82
N THR A 23 3.81 -21.74 -1.73
CA THR A 23 2.40 -21.93 -1.37
C THR A 23 1.81 -20.66 -0.76
N PRO A 24 0.47 -20.48 -0.78
CA PRO A 24 -0.18 -19.36 -0.11
C PRO A 24 0.21 -19.24 1.37
N ASP A 25 0.15 -20.36 2.11
CA ASP A 25 0.43 -20.38 3.55
C ASP A 25 1.88 -20.00 3.87
N THR A 26 2.84 -20.50 3.09
CA THR A 26 4.24 -20.09 3.25
C THR A 26 4.45 -18.63 2.90
N CYS A 27 3.76 -18.10 1.88
CA CYS A 27 3.85 -16.68 1.55
C CYS A 27 3.30 -15.78 2.66
N PHE A 28 2.10 -16.09 3.19
CA PHE A 28 1.51 -15.34 4.29
C PHE A 28 2.31 -15.48 5.59
N GLY A 29 2.85 -16.68 5.87
CA GLY A 29 3.73 -16.93 7.01
C GLY A 29 5.04 -16.13 6.99
N ARG A 30 5.49 -15.71 5.79
CA ARG A 30 6.62 -14.78 5.61
C ARG A 30 6.23 -13.31 5.77
N GLY A 31 4.99 -13.02 6.14
CA GLY A 31 4.46 -11.66 6.27
C GLY A 31 4.13 -11.00 4.93
N CYS A 32 3.99 -11.78 3.84
CA CYS A 32 3.70 -11.27 2.51
C CYS A 32 2.26 -11.53 2.07
N CYS A 33 1.88 -10.96 0.94
CA CYS A 33 0.56 -11.10 0.33
C CYS A 33 0.61 -12.14 -0.78
N PHE A 34 -0.44 -12.94 -0.92
CA PHE A 34 -0.57 -13.93 -1.97
C PHE A 34 -1.79 -13.68 -2.86
N ASP A 35 -1.60 -13.67 -4.18
CA ASP A 35 -2.67 -13.67 -5.18
C ASP A 35 -2.19 -14.26 -6.52
N SER A 36 -2.82 -15.37 -6.93
CA SER A 36 -2.50 -16.12 -8.15
C SER A 36 -3.46 -15.88 -9.31
N LYS A 37 -4.39 -14.93 -9.20
CA LYS A 37 -5.41 -14.65 -10.24
C LYS A 37 -4.82 -14.16 -11.56
N ILE A 38 -3.67 -13.48 -11.52
CA ILE A 38 -3.04 -12.89 -12.71
C ILE A 38 -1.72 -13.61 -12.99
N ARG A 39 -1.53 -14.04 -14.24
CA ARG A 39 -0.31 -14.73 -14.68
C ARG A 39 0.82 -13.73 -14.99
N ASN A 40 2.04 -14.23 -15.06
CA ASN A 40 3.25 -13.46 -15.43
C ASN A 40 3.59 -12.28 -14.49
N ILE A 41 3.09 -12.28 -13.27
CA ILE A 41 3.46 -11.34 -12.20
C ILE A 41 3.72 -12.10 -10.90
N PRO A 42 4.39 -11.50 -9.89
CA PRO A 42 4.63 -12.15 -8.62
C PRO A 42 3.33 -12.50 -7.90
N TRP A 43 3.13 -13.79 -7.63
CA TRP A 43 1.99 -14.27 -6.82
C TRP A 43 2.20 -14.03 -5.34
N CYS A 44 3.44 -14.16 -4.85
CA CYS A 44 3.81 -13.77 -3.51
C CYS A 44 4.53 -12.42 -3.56
N PHE A 45 3.94 -11.39 -2.97
CA PHE A 45 4.40 -10.01 -3.09
C PHE A 45 4.42 -9.28 -1.76
N ARG A 46 5.25 -8.23 -1.69
CA ARG A 46 5.38 -7.39 -0.49
C ARG A 46 4.06 -6.64 -0.25
N PRO A 47 3.58 -6.57 1.00
CA PRO A 47 2.42 -5.76 1.35
C PRO A 47 2.74 -4.27 1.23
N LEU A 48 1.70 -3.44 1.14
CA LEU A 48 1.85 -1.99 1.33
C LEU A 48 2.37 -1.70 2.73
N PRO A 49 3.09 -0.57 2.92
CA PRO A 49 3.48 -0.12 4.24
C PRO A 49 2.27 -0.03 5.17
N LYS A 50 2.43 -0.53 6.39
CA LYS A 50 1.42 -0.37 7.44
C LYS A 50 1.23 1.12 7.72
N GLN A 51 -0.02 1.53 7.90
CA GLN A 51 -0.42 2.85 8.35
C GLN A 51 -1.24 2.70 9.63
N GLU A 52 -1.35 3.77 10.41
CA GLU A 52 -2.18 3.79 11.62
C GLU A 52 -3.67 3.55 11.30
N LEU A 53 -4.13 4.07 10.16
CA LEU A 53 -5.50 3.93 9.68
C LEU A 53 -5.52 3.09 8.39
N GLU A 54 -6.43 2.10 8.32
CA GLU A 54 -6.60 1.27 7.11
C GLU A 54 -7.00 2.10 5.89
N GLU A 55 -7.74 3.19 6.10
CA GLU A 55 -8.11 4.14 5.05
C GLU A 55 -6.90 4.79 4.36
N CYS A 56 -5.76 4.86 5.06
CA CYS A 56 -4.51 5.42 4.54
C CYS A 56 -3.62 4.38 3.83
N VAL A 57 -3.98 3.10 3.89
CA VAL A 57 -3.25 2.03 3.21
C VAL A 57 -3.65 2.02 1.74
N MET A 58 -2.74 2.46 0.86
CA MET A 58 -2.94 2.44 -0.59
C MET A 58 -1.63 2.47 -1.36
N ASP A 59 -1.68 2.06 -2.63
CA ASP A 59 -0.57 2.19 -3.57
C ASP A 59 -0.25 3.68 -3.84
N VAL A 60 1.03 4.00 -4.04
CA VAL A 60 1.45 5.38 -4.33
C VAL A 60 0.87 5.93 -5.62
N SER A 61 0.61 5.07 -6.61
CA SER A 61 0.04 5.45 -7.90
C SER A 61 -1.39 5.97 -7.80
N VAL A 62 -2.11 5.66 -6.73
CA VAL A 62 -3.50 6.10 -6.52
C VAL A 62 -3.62 7.26 -5.53
N ARG A 63 -2.52 7.72 -4.94
CA ARG A 63 -2.53 8.85 -4.00
C ARG A 63 -3.04 10.11 -4.68
N LYS A 64 -4.17 10.62 -4.21
CA LYS A 64 -4.71 11.92 -4.62
C LYS A 64 -4.25 12.99 -3.64
N ASN A 65 -3.57 14.02 -4.15
CA ASN A 65 -3.00 15.08 -3.33
C ASN A 65 -4.10 15.81 -2.51
N CYS A 66 -3.94 15.83 -1.20
CA CYS A 66 -4.77 16.55 -0.24
C CYS A 66 -3.93 17.61 0.50
N GLY A 67 -2.82 18.04 -0.08
CA GLY A 67 -1.78 18.83 0.55
C GLY A 67 -1.32 20.00 -0.30
N TYR A 68 -0.15 20.49 0.06
CA TYR A 68 0.68 21.40 -0.72
C TYR A 68 2.16 21.13 -0.38
N PRO A 69 3.13 21.57 -1.20
CA PRO A 69 4.55 21.33 -0.91
C PRO A 69 4.96 21.88 0.45
N GLY A 70 5.61 21.05 1.27
CA GLY A 70 6.06 21.43 2.61
C GLY A 70 4.99 21.40 3.72
N ILE A 71 3.79 20.89 3.44
CA ILE A 71 2.75 20.71 4.47
C ILE A 71 3.25 19.81 5.61
N SER A 72 2.98 20.20 6.86
CA SER A 72 3.35 19.41 8.04
C SER A 72 2.43 18.18 8.21
N PRO A 73 2.89 17.11 8.90
CA PRO A 73 2.05 15.98 9.24
C PRO A 73 0.80 16.39 10.05
N GLN A 74 0.95 17.32 10.99
CA GLN A 74 -0.13 17.80 11.86
C GLN A 74 -1.20 18.55 11.05
N GLU A 75 -0.78 19.39 10.10
CA GLU A 75 -1.71 20.14 9.26
C GLU A 75 -2.42 19.24 8.26
N CYS A 76 -1.72 18.24 7.69
CA CYS A 76 -2.36 17.22 6.85
C CYS A 76 -3.44 16.44 7.63
N ALA A 77 -3.13 16.05 8.87
CA ALA A 77 -4.09 15.36 9.75
C ALA A 77 -5.29 16.27 10.12
N ALA A 78 -5.06 17.56 10.37
CA ALA A 78 -6.14 18.53 10.62
C ALA A 78 -7.08 18.68 9.40
N ARG A 79 -6.55 18.48 8.19
CA ARG A 79 -7.34 18.39 6.94
C ARG A 79 -8.03 17.04 6.74
N LYS A 80 -7.99 16.15 7.73
CA LYS A 80 -8.55 14.79 7.71
C LYS A 80 -7.98 13.94 6.58
N CYS A 81 -6.68 14.11 6.31
CA CYS A 81 -5.96 13.40 5.27
C CYS A 81 -4.82 12.55 5.83
N CYS A 82 -4.32 11.65 4.99
CA CYS A 82 -3.25 10.72 5.31
C CYS A 82 -1.89 11.34 4.98
N PHE A 83 -0.90 11.13 5.85
CA PHE A 83 0.45 11.62 5.64
C PHE A 83 1.48 10.48 5.55
N SER A 84 2.32 10.46 4.51
CA SER A 84 3.46 9.56 4.37
C SER A 84 4.51 10.15 3.42
N ASP A 85 5.68 10.46 3.97
CA ASP A 85 6.85 11.08 3.32
C ASP A 85 7.95 10.08 2.94
N THR A 86 7.70 8.78 3.16
CA THR A 86 8.68 7.71 2.93
C THR A 86 9.04 7.48 1.46
N ILE A 87 8.27 8.07 0.53
CA ILE A 87 8.46 7.93 -0.92
C ILE A 87 8.53 9.33 -1.54
N VAL A 88 9.57 9.56 -2.34
CA VAL A 88 9.79 10.85 -3.03
C VAL A 88 8.98 10.94 -4.31
N ASN A 89 8.78 12.16 -4.82
CA ASN A 89 8.06 12.44 -6.07
C ASN A 89 6.59 11.99 -6.09
N VAL A 90 5.97 11.83 -4.92
CA VAL A 90 4.53 11.53 -4.76
C VAL A 90 3.92 12.46 -3.71
N PRO A 91 2.59 12.66 -3.71
CA PRO A 91 1.95 13.44 -2.66
C PRO A 91 2.19 12.81 -1.29
N TRP A 92 2.77 13.60 -0.38
CA TRP A 92 2.98 13.18 1.01
C TRP A 92 1.70 13.29 1.83
N CYS A 93 0.88 14.31 1.58
CA CYS A 93 -0.47 14.42 2.12
C CYS A 93 -1.50 14.03 1.06
N PHE A 94 -2.28 12.99 1.31
CA PHE A 94 -3.23 12.42 0.34
C PHE A 94 -4.57 12.06 0.98
N PHE A 95 -5.62 12.03 0.17
CA PHE A 95 -6.96 11.66 0.63
C PHE A 95 -7.02 10.18 1.08
N PRO A 96 -7.76 9.86 2.15
CA PRO A 96 -8.06 8.49 2.54
C PRO A 96 -8.96 7.78 1.51
N ILE A 97 -8.98 6.45 1.52
CA ILE A 97 -9.93 5.62 0.76
C ILE A 97 -10.79 4.83 1.74
N SER A 98 -12.11 4.96 1.62
CA SER A 98 -13.08 4.22 2.45
C SER A 98 -12.79 2.71 2.43
N VAL A 99 -12.95 2.07 3.59
CA VAL A 99 -12.76 0.63 3.77
C VAL A 99 -14.05 -0.18 3.62
N GLU A 100 -15.18 0.49 3.33
CA GLU A 100 -16.49 -0.13 3.04
C GLU A 100 -16.52 -0.90 1.70
#